data_AF-A0A559J064-F1
#
_entry.id   AF-A0A559J064-F1
#
_cell.length_a   1.000
_cell.length_b   1.000
_cell.length_c   1.000
_cell.angle_alpha   90.00
_cell.angle_beta   90.00
_cell.angle_gamma   90.00
#
_symmetry.space_group_name_H-M   'P 1'
#
loop_
_entity.id
_entity.type
_entity.pdbx_description
1 polymer ?
#
loop_
_entity_poly.entity_id
_entity_poly.type
_entity_poly.pdbx_seq_one_letter_code
_entity_poly.pdbx_strand_id
1 'polypeptide(L)'
;MVKLRCKCGDWKVLNFERYVYEQDEIAIAFDLCPLLICPSCGNIDLPDYTYNQIQKFISENKDSGRRVFQLKGHSKELFEKLEYPKGCVDYKFSRSDFLFIPALSIGSLGDFTPVFFSLDVLINYMHNPQYTVHLGAETYGQISTEEFVIPFGINRNGKVIMWLTDIIKLPEEEQYYLRSKNISSDHDVGSEFYEGQFEGVWAEPSKLNQVNSLRKVLSQLIIQVYGFNLFMLDEEAEIITRRISKPIYFTDKEVGDTFEDINKVLVESLNVKGIKTFIIENSNLGKKDLAELRGMKLFRCWLIQFLQLSEDTVDKLLLPLFVLNDLRIVYAHLTSVESREEKLSSVCKRIGLDEQCRENEVIYDIMIDKIISMYETVIGHLN
;
A
#
# COMPACT_ATOMS: atom_id res chain seq x y z
N MET A 1 18.66 -15.47 13.67
CA MET A 1 17.61 -14.47 13.87
C MET A 1 16.49 -14.81 12.92
N VAL A 2 15.32 -15.07 13.46
CA VAL A 2 14.14 -15.39 12.66
C VAL A 2 13.68 -14.14 11.91
N LYS A 3 13.31 -14.28 10.64
CA LYS A 3 12.71 -13.19 9.86
C LYS A 3 11.20 -13.23 9.92
N LEU A 4 10.56 -12.05 9.89
CA LEU A 4 9.11 -11.96 9.83
C LEU A 4 8.62 -12.36 8.44
N ARG A 5 9.33 -11.97 7.37
CA ARG A 5 9.03 -12.42 6.00
C ARG A 5 9.29 -13.94 5.87
N CYS A 6 8.29 -14.66 5.38
CA CYS A 6 8.34 -16.08 5.09
C CYS A 6 8.94 -16.33 3.69
N LYS A 7 9.51 -17.51 3.49
CA LYS A 7 10.08 -17.93 2.20
C LYS A 7 9.04 -18.00 1.06
N CYS A 8 7.75 -18.13 1.37
CA CYS A 8 6.68 -18.09 0.36
C CYS A 8 6.36 -16.67 -0.13
N GLY A 9 6.98 -15.64 0.44
CA GLY A 9 6.73 -14.24 0.08
C GLY A 9 5.65 -13.56 0.93
N ASP A 10 5.01 -14.24 1.89
CA ASP A 10 4.08 -13.63 2.84
C ASP A 10 4.76 -13.36 4.20
N TRP A 11 4.19 -12.54 5.08
CA TRP A 11 4.66 -12.36 6.46
C TRP A 11 4.09 -13.39 7.42
N LYS A 12 4.83 -13.68 8.49
CA LYS A 12 4.36 -14.47 9.62
C LYS A 12 3.62 -13.59 10.62
N VAL A 13 2.68 -14.20 11.33
CA VAL A 13 1.91 -13.58 12.40
C VAL A 13 2.27 -14.22 13.72
N LEU A 14 2.40 -13.43 14.78
CA LEU A 14 2.64 -13.95 16.12
C LEU A 14 1.34 -14.56 16.68
N ASN A 15 1.41 -15.82 17.07
CA ASN A 15 0.30 -16.60 17.63
C ASN A 15 0.70 -17.23 18.96
N PHE A 16 -0.29 -17.57 19.77
CA PHE A 16 -0.09 -18.25 21.05
C PHE A 16 -0.84 -19.58 21.04
N GLU A 17 -0.14 -20.65 20.71
CA GLU A 17 -0.75 -21.96 20.47
C GLU A 17 -0.10 -23.05 21.32
N ARG A 18 -0.82 -24.18 21.43
CA ARG A 18 -0.22 -25.38 22.01
C ARG A 18 0.87 -25.89 21.07
N TYR A 19 2.06 -26.12 21.61
CA TYR A 19 3.21 -26.55 20.81
C TYR A 19 4.04 -27.57 21.57
N VAL A 20 4.54 -28.58 20.86
CA VAL A 20 5.46 -29.57 21.42
C VAL A 20 6.80 -29.39 20.75
N TYR A 21 7.82 -29.09 21.55
CA TYR A 21 9.20 -28.98 21.11
C TYR A 21 9.97 -30.22 21.54
N GLU A 22 10.71 -30.83 20.62
CA GLU A 22 11.50 -32.03 20.87
C GLU A 22 12.95 -31.81 20.46
N GLN A 23 13.88 -32.05 21.38
CA GLN A 23 15.33 -32.01 21.15
C GLN A 23 16.05 -32.87 22.19
N ASP A 24 17.08 -33.63 21.77
CA ASP A 24 17.94 -34.43 22.66
C ASP A 24 17.14 -35.36 23.62
N GLU A 25 16.12 -36.06 23.10
CA GLU A 25 15.18 -36.93 23.86
C GLU A 25 14.32 -36.20 24.91
N ILE A 26 14.38 -34.87 24.97
CA ILE A 26 13.54 -34.04 25.81
C ILE A 26 12.37 -33.51 24.98
N ALA A 27 11.15 -33.78 25.44
CA ALA A 27 9.92 -33.23 24.91
C ALA A 27 9.34 -32.20 25.89
N ILE A 28 9.04 -31.00 25.38
CA ILE A 28 8.44 -29.91 26.14
C ILE A 28 7.13 -29.53 25.48
N ALA A 29 6.03 -29.77 26.18
CA ALA A 29 4.71 -29.34 25.76
C ALA A 29 4.38 -27.98 26.38
N PHE A 30 4.02 -27.02 25.54
CA PHE A 30 3.59 -25.69 25.91
C PHE A 30 2.09 -25.55 25.67
N ASP A 31 1.34 -24.96 26.61
CA ASP A 31 -0.08 -24.67 26.39
C ASP A 31 -0.33 -23.41 25.55
N LEU A 32 0.55 -22.41 25.70
CA LEU A 32 0.48 -21.10 25.01
C LEU A 32 1.90 -20.68 24.60
N CYS A 33 2.48 -21.39 23.64
CA CYS A 33 3.79 -21.06 23.08
C CYS A 33 3.66 -19.87 22.12
N PRO A 34 4.48 -18.81 22.27
CA PRO A 34 4.59 -17.78 21.26
C PRO A 34 5.26 -18.36 20.01
N LEU A 35 4.55 -18.35 18.88
CA LEU A 35 4.98 -18.90 17.58
C LEU A 35 4.79 -17.84 16.48
N LEU A 36 5.67 -17.84 15.48
CA LEU A 36 5.49 -17.08 14.24
C LEU A 36 4.96 -18.02 13.17
N ILE A 37 3.71 -17.83 12.74
CA ILE A 37 3.02 -18.71 11.80
C ILE A 37 2.71 -17.95 10.52
N CYS A 38 3.13 -18.48 9.38
CA CYS A 38 2.75 -17.93 8.07
C CYS A 38 1.33 -18.38 7.71
N PRO A 39 0.36 -17.46 7.52
CA PRO A 39 -1.00 -17.84 7.19
C PRO A 39 -1.11 -18.46 5.79
N SER A 40 -0.24 -18.09 4.85
CA SER A 40 -0.27 -18.60 3.48
C SER A 40 0.24 -20.04 3.31
N CYS A 41 1.32 -20.42 4.02
CA CYS A 41 1.94 -21.74 3.83
C CYS A 41 2.02 -22.59 5.11
N GLY A 42 1.57 -22.07 6.25
CA GLY A 42 1.60 -22.77 7.53
C GLY A 42 3.00 -22.93 8.12
N ASN A 43 4.04 -22.30 7.56
CA ASN A 43 5.39 -22.39 8.12
C ASN A 43 5.42 -21.79 9.53
N ILE A 44 6.00 -22.53 10.47
CA ILE A 44 6.11 -22.16 11.89
C ILE A 44 7.58 -21.93 12.24
N ASP A 45 7.87 -20.78 12.83
CA ASP A 45 9.16 -20.49 13.45
C ASP A 45 8.98 -20.10 14.91
N LEU A 46 9.98 -20.42 15.74
CA LEU A 46 10.05 -19.96 17.12
C LEU A 46 10.67 -18.56 17.14
N PRO A 47 10.04 -17.56 17.80
CA PRO A 47 10.70 -16.30 18.13
C PRO A 47 12.06 -16.54 18.80
N ASP A 48 13.05 -15.68 18.53
CA ASP A 48 14.39 -15.84 19.10
C ASP A 48 14.36 -15.87 20.64
N TYR A 49 13.50 -15.05 21.27
CA TYR A 49 13.31 -15.08 22.72
C TYR A 49 12.76 -16.43 23.20
N THR A 50 11.71 -16.95 22.56
CA THR A 50 11.11 -18.26 22.88
C THR A 50 12.15 -19.37 22.74
N TYR A 51 12.89 -19.39 21.63
CA TYR A 51 13.94 -20.37 21.37
C TYR A 51 15.03 -20.33 22.44
N ASN A 52 15.55 -19.15 22.78
CA ASN A 52 16.59 -19.00 23.80
C ASN A 52 16.12 -19.48 25.18
N GLN A 53 14.87 -19.20 25.55
CA GLN A 53 14.29 -19.69 26.80
C GLN A 53 14.15 -21.22 26.82
N ILE A 54 13.75 -21.82 25.69
CA ILE A 54 13.73 -23.28 25.53
C ILE A 54 15.13 -23.87 25.68
N GLN A 55 16.13 -23.31 25.00
CA GLN A 55 17.52 -23.81 25.08
C GLN A 55 18.08 -23.71 26.49
N LYS A 56 17.83 -22.59 27.18
CA LYS A 56 18.20 -22.42 28.59
C LYS A 56 17.53 -23.48 29.47
N PHE A 57 16.21 -23.66 29.33
CA PHE A 57 15.47 -24.66 30.09
C PHE A 57 15.99 -26.08 29.86
N ILE A 58 16.25 -26.46 28.60
CA ILE A 58 16.83 -27.74 28.25
C ILE A 58 18.18 -27.91 28.95
N SER A 59 19.07 -26.91 28.85
CA SER A 59 20.40 -26.96 29.46
C SER A 59 20.36 -27.16 30.98
N GLU A 60 19.41 -26.52 31.67
CA GLU A 60 19.22 -26.63 33.12
C GLU A 60 18.64 -27.98 33.55
N ASN A 61 18.02 -28.73 32.64
CA ASN A 61 17.28 -29.97 32.94
C ASN A 61 17.86 -31.24 32.29
N LYS A 62 18.96 -31.16 31.52
CA LYS A 62 19.56 -32.33 30.83
C LYS A 62 19.84 -33.50 31.79
N ASP A 63 20.36 -33.20 32.97
CA ASP A 63 20.79 -34.19 33.96
C ASP A 63 19.69 -34.60 34.96
N SER A 64 18.48 -34.05 34.82
CA SER A 64 17.38 -34.29 35.78
C SER A 64 16.76 -35.69 35.71
N GLY A 65 17.15 -36.52 34.73
CA GLY A 65 16.54 -37.82 34.42
C GLY A 65 15.11 -37.74 33.85
N ARG A 66 14.44 -36.59 33.96
CA ARG A 66 13.13 -36.33 33.35
C ARG A 66 13.31 -35.98 31.87
N ARG A 67 12.40 -36.48 31.05
CA ARG A 67 12.41 -36.30 29.59
C ARG A 67 11.17 -35.61 29.03
N VAL A 68 10.07 -35.55 29.79
CA VAL A 68 8.83 -34.89 29.36
C VAL A 68 8.42 -33.81 30.34
N PHE A 69 8.24 -32.60 29.83
CA PHE A 69 7.87 -31.40 30.60
C PHE A 69 6.60 -30.78 30.04
N GLN A 70 5.80 -30.19 30.92
CA GLN A 70 4.63 -29.38 30.56
C GLN A 70 4.84 -27.99 31.16
N LEU A 71 4.88 -26.96 30.31
CA LEU A 71 5.10 -25.58 30.70
C LEU A 71 3.93 -24.70 30.26
N LYS A 72 3.56 -23.74 31.11
CA LYS A 72 2.73 -22.61 30.67
C LYS A 72 3.66 -21.68 29.88
N GLY A 73 3.47 -21.59 28.56
CA GLY A 73 4.39 -20.85 27.68
C GLY A 73 4.43 -19.35 27.97
N HIS A 74 3.31 -18.65 27.74
CA HIS A 74 3.17 -17.21 28.00
C HIS A 74 2.52 -16.94 29.37
N SER A 75 3.16 -16.10 30.20
CA SER A 75 2.54 -15.55 31.42
C SER A 75 2.54 -14.02 31.40
N LYS A 76 1.40 -13.42 31.74
CA LYS A 76 1.27 -11.95 31.82
C LYS A 76 2.16 -11.35 32.92
N GLU A 77 2.35 -12.08 34.02
CA GLU A 77 3.12 -11.67 35.21
C GLU A 77 4.57 -11.30 34.89
N LEU A 78 5.20 -11.96 33.91
CA LEU A 78 6.58 -11.67 33.52
C LEU A 78 6.75 -10.22 33.01
N PHE A 79 5.69 -9.66 32.43
CA PHE A 79 5.73 -8.38 31.73
C PHE A 79 5.15 -7.22 32.55
N GLU A 80 4.53 -7.49 33.70
CA GLU A 80 3.94 -6.47 34.56
C GLU A 80 4.99 -5.53 35.19
N LYS A 81 6.23 -6.00 35.31
CA LYS A 81 7.35 -5.22 35.86
C LYS A 81 8.06 -4.33 34.85
N LEU A 82 7.73 -4.45 33.56
CA LEU A 82 8.36 -3.65 32.51
C LEU A 82 7.70 -2.27 32.46
N GLU A 83 8.48 -1.23 32.76
CA GLU A 83 8.04 0.16 32.71
C GLU A 83 8.21 0.70 31.29
N TYR A 84 7.11 0.70 30.53
CA TYR A 84 7.08 1.28 29.19
C TYR A 84 6.98 2.81 29.25
N PRO A 85 7.55 3.51 28.26
CA PRO A 85 7.35 4.94 28.09
C PRO A 85 5.86 5.31 28.08
N LYS A 86 5.51 6.41 28.76
CA LYS A 86 4.14 6.90 28.88
C LYS A 86 4.04 8.32 28.34
N GLY A 87 2.98 8.55 27.56
CA GLY A 87 2.58 9.88 27.14
C GLY A 87 1.59 10.50 28.12
N CYS A 88 0.79 11.45 27.65
CA CYS A 88 -0.32 12.02 28.45
C CYS A 88 -1.53 11.09 28.57
N VAL A 89 -1.54 9.97 27.82
CA VAL A 89 -2.62 8.98 27.78
C VAL A 89 -2.08 7.54 27.78
N ASP A 90 -2.90 6.59 28.26
CA ASP A 90 -2.56 5.17 28.30
C ASP A 90 -3.04 4.42 27.06
N TYR A 91 -2.13 3.97 26.19
CA TYR A 91 -2.46 3.16 25.01
C TYR A 91 -2.61 1.66 25.32
N LYS A 92 -3.49 1.02 24.54
CA LYS A 92 -3.58 -0.44 24.40
C LYS A 92 -2.50 -0.91 23.42
N PHE A 93 -1.57 -1.71 23.91
CA PHE A 93 -0.57 -2.41 23.11
C PHE A 93 -0.24 -3.74 23.77
N SER A 94 0.34 -4.66 23.00
CA SER A 94 0.78 -5.96 23.48
C SER A 94 2.28 -5.92 23.75
N ARG A 95 2.68 -6.12 25.01
CA ARG A 95 4.09 -6.27 25.40
C ARG A 95 4.76 -7.48 24.74
N SER A 96 3.94 -8.48 24.40
CA SER A 96 4.40 -9.66 23.67
C SER A 96 4.92 -9.31 22.28
N ASP A 97 4.35 -8.29 21.63
CA ASP A 97 4.71 -7.94 20.26
C ASP A 97 6.17 -7.47 20.22
N PHE A 98 6.52 -6.55 21.13
CA PHE A 98 7.88 -6.05 21.30
C PHE A 98 8.91 -7.17 21.53
N LEU A 99 8.53 -8.25 22.23
CA LEU A 99 9.47 -9.30 22.64
C LEU A 99 9.58 -10.46 21.65
N PHE A 100 8.47 -10.83 21.00
CA PHE A 100 8.38 -12.04 20.19
C PHE A 100 8.33 -11.75 18.69
N ILE A 101 7.97 -10.54 18.27
CA ILE A 101 8.11 -10.16 16.87
C ILE A 101 9.58 -9.81 16.62
N PRO A 102 10.20 -10.36 15.55
CA PRO A 102 11.60 -10.11 15.27
C PRO A 102 11.94 -8.61 15.17
N ALA A 103 13.18 -8.27 15.48
CA ALA A 103 13.76 -6.93 15.43
C ALA A 103 13.17 -5.86 16.37
N LEU A 104 11.93 -6.02 16.87
CA LEU A 104 11.30 -4.99 17.71
C LEU A 104 12.01 -4.79 19.06
N SER A 105 12.66 -5.83 19.59
CA SER A 105 13.41 -5.78 20.85
C SER A 105 14.86 -5.29 20.72
N ILE A 106 15.27 -4.76 19.55
CA ILE A 106 16.65 -4.26 19.33
C ILE A 106 16.87 -2.91 20.02
N GLY A 107 15.82 -2.09 20.14
CA GLY A 107 15.87 -0.78 20.78
C GLY A 107 15.69 -0.81 22.30
N SER A 108 15.56 0.37 22.88
CA SER A 108 15.14 0.51 24.28
C SER A 108 13.72 -0.03 24.45
N LEU A 109 13.38 -0.40 25.68
CA LEU A 109 12.04 -0.87 26.01
C LEU A 109 11.00 0.17 25.58
N GLY A 110 10.10 -0.22 24.68
CA GLY A 110 9.06 0.66 24.17
C GLY A 110 9.33 1.25 22.78
N ASP A 111 10.59 1.37 22.36
CA ASP A 111 10.98 2.09 21.12
C ASP A 111 10.18 1.61 19.90
N PHE A 112 10.14 0.29 19.71
CA PHE A 112 9.46 -0.32 18.57
C PHE A 112 8.25 -1.13 19.00
N THR A 113 7.58 -0.71 20.07
CA THR A 113 6.35 -1.36 20.51
C THR A 113 5.21 -0.93 19.59
N PRO A 114 4.59 -1.84 18.83
CA PRO A 114 3.54 -1.50 17.90
C PRO A 114 2.28 -1.13 18.67
N VAL A 115 1.70 0.01 18.32
CA VAL A 115 0.38 0.43 18.77
C VAL A 115 -0.54 0.39 17.57
N PHE A 116 -1.69 -0.27 17.74
CA PHE A 116 -2.63 -0.51 16.67
C PHE A 116 -3.80 0.47 16.75
N PHE A 117 -4.23 0.93 15.59
CA PHE A 117 -5.35 1.85 15.42
C PHE A 117 -6.30 1.33 14.35
N SER A 118 -7.58 1.65 14.49
CA SER A 118 -8.54 1.49 13.40
C SER A 118 -8.14 2.35 12.22
N LEU A 119 -8.42 1.89 10.99
CA LEU A 119 -8.16 2.64 9.76
C LEU A 119 -8.73 4.07 9.76
N ASP A 120 -9.85 4.28 10.49
CA ASP A 120 -10.49 5.58 10.72
C ASP A 120 -9.54 6.68 11.19
N VAL A 121 -8.44 6.31 11.84
CA VAL A 121 -7.44 7.27 12.35
C VAL A 121 -6.89 8.15 11.23
N LEU A 122 -6.78 7.61 10.01
CA LEU A 122 -6.27 8.36 8.86
C LEU A 122 -7.30 9.35 8.31
N ILE A 123 -8.61 9.15 8.54
CA ILE A 123 -9.65 10.03 7.99
C ILE A 123 -9.45 11.46 8.44
N ASN A 124 -9.22 11.68 9.74
CA ASN A 124 -9.04 13.03 10.29
C ASN A 124 -7.81 13.72 9.68
N TYR A 125 -6.71 12.97 9.57
CA TYR A 125 -5.47 13.50 9.02
C TYR A 125 -5.58 13.79 7.51
N MET A 126 -6.33 12.99 6.75
CA MET A 126 -6.49 13.22 5.31
C MET A 126 -7.41 14.40 4.97
N HIS A 127 -8.40 14.69 5.81
CA HIS A 127 -9.40 15.71 5.52
C HIS A 127 -9.14 17.06 6.19
N ASN A 128 -8.21 17.11 7.15
CA ASN A 128 -7.82 18.36 7.78
C ASN A 128 -6.58 18.94 7.08
N PRO A 129 -6.67 20.16 6.50
CA PRO A 129 -5.60 20.78 5.73
C PRO A 129 -4.33 21.10 6.54
N GLN A 130 -4.38 21.04 7.88
CA GLN A 130 -3.21 21.15 8.75
C GLN A 130 -2.20 20.02 8.53
N TYR A 131 -2.67 18.85 8.11
CA TYR A 131 -1.83 17.67 7.97
C TYR A 131 -1.58 17.36 6.50
N THR A 132 -0.42 16.78 6.25
CA THR A 132 -0.13 16.08 5.01
C THR A 132 -0.03 14.60 5.31
N VAL A 133 -0.88 13.81 4.65
CA VAL A 133 -0.79 12.35 4.67
C VAL A 133 -0.17 11.91 3.35
N HIS A 134 0.96 11.24 3.41
CA HIS A 134 1.65 10.75 2.23
C HIS A 134 1.91 9.25 2.34
N LEU A 135 1.41 8.49 1.35
CA LEU A 135 1.73 7.07 1.18
C LEU A 135 2.91 6.94 0.21
N GLY A 136 4.08 6.65 0.77
CA GLY A 136 5.31 6.42 0.01
C GLY A 136 5.28 5.07 -0.70
N ALA A 137 4.71 4.05 -0.05
CA ALA A 137 4.44 2.71 -0.57
C ALA A 137 2.98 2.32 -0.33
N GLU A 138 2.56 1.13 -0.73
CA GLU A 138 1.16 0.68 -0.62
C GLU A 138 0.69 0.53 0.84
N THR A 139 1.61 0.21 1.74
CA THR A 139 1.34 -0.05 3.16
C THR A 139 2.24 0.75 4.10
N TYR A 140 3.01 1.71 3.59
CA TYR A 140 3.89 2.58 4.38
C TYR A 140 3.67 4.05 3.99
N GLY A 141 3.27 4.86 4.97
CA GLY A 141 3.17 6.29 4.84
C GLY A 141 3.69 7.07 6.05
N GLN A 142 3.47 8.38 5.98
CA GLN A 142 3.75 9.32 7.05
C GLN A 142 2.66 10.38 7.15
N ILE A 143 2.42 10.84 8.37
CA ILE A 143 1.62 12.02 8.69
C ILE A 143 2.59 13.12 9.10
N SER A 144 2.50 14.28 8.47
CA SER A 144 3.39 15.40 8.76
C SER A 144 2.64 16.71 8.93
N THR A 145 3.14 17.53 9.85
CA THR A 145 2.83 18.94 10.04
C THR A 145 4.14 19.75 9.99
N GLU A 146 4.09 21.05 10.26
CA GLU A 146 5.31 21.84 10.49
C GLU A 146 6.05 21.44 11.78
N GLU A 147 5.35 20.83 12.75
CA GLU A 147 5.88 20.53 14.09
C GLU A 147 6.40 19.10 14.23
N PHE A 148 5.79 18.15 13.53
CA PHE A 148 6.15 16.74 13.67
C PHE A 148 5.95 15.95 12.38
N VAL A 149 6.63 14.81 12.32
CA VAL A 149 6.42 13.76 11.34
C VAL A 149 6.30 12.44 12.09
N ILE A 150 5.23 11.68 11.84
CA ILE A 150 5.07 10.33 12.39
C ILE A 150 4.88 9.33 11.24
N PRO A 151 5.75 8.32 11.12
CA PRO A 151 5.57 7.27 10.15
C PRO A 151 4.49 6.28 10.63
N PHE A 152 3.80 5.66 9.68
CA PHE A 152 2.80 4.64 9.96
C PHE A 152 2.80 3.53 8.92
N GLY A 153 2.39 2.34 9.34
CA GLY A 153 2.12 1.21 8.46
C GLY A 153 0.65 0.84 8.44
N ILE A 154 0.24 0.11 7.40
CA ILE A 154 -1.08 -0.56 7.34
C ILE A 154 -0.82 -2.06 7.19
N ASN A 155 -1.28 -2.87 8.15
CA ASN A 155 -1.13 -4.31 8.04
C ASN A 155 -2.20 -4.92 7.10
N ARG A 156 -2.06 -6.21 6.79
CA ARG A 156 -2.99 -6.95 5.93
C ARG A 156 -4.46 -6.95 6.40
N ASN A 157 -4.69 -6.69 7.68
CA ASN A 157 -6.02 -6.65 8.29
C ASN A 157 -6.62 -5.23 8.29
N GLY A 158 -5.97 -4.28 7.59
CA GLY A 158 -6.41 -2.88 7.52
C GLY A 158 -6.21 -2.10 8.82
N LYS A 159 -5.33 -2.56 9.73
CA LYS A 159 -5.00 -1.82 10.95
C LYS A 159 -3.80 -0.91 10.73
N VAL A 160 -3.89 0.28 11.26
CA VAL A 160 -2.78 1.25 11.23
C VAL A 160 -1.85 0.97 12.40
N ILE A 161 -0.55 0.96 12.13
CA ILE A 161 0.51 0.70 13.11
C ILE A 161 1.40 1.93 13.21
N MET A 162 1.66 2.37 14.43
CA MET A 162 2.67 3.38 14.75
C MET A 162 3.46 2.91 15.98
N TRP A 163 4.65 3.45 16.18
CA TRP A 163 5.49 3.08 17.33
C TRP A 163 5.16 3.88 18.57
N LEU A 164 5.11 3.21 19.72
CA LEU A 164 4.78 3.81 21.00
C LEU A 164 5.64 5.05 21.31
N THR A 165 6.95 4.98 21.14
CA THR A 165 7.82 6.11 21.47
C THR A 165 7.68 7.30 20.54
N ASP A 166 7.23 7.10 19.31
CA ASP A 166 6.98 8.20 18.38
C ASP A 166 5.65 8.87 18.71
N ILE A 167 4.63 8.08 19.06
CA ILE A 167 3.33 8.59 19.51
C ILE A 167 3.45 9.48 20.75
N ILE A 168 4.20 9.06 21.77
CA ILE A 168 4.28 9.82 23.04
C ILE A 168 5.05 11.16 22.91
N LYS A 169 5.78 11.35 21.81
CA LYS A 169 6.49 12.60 21.49
C LYS A 169 5.58 13.62 20.79
N LEU A 170 4.40 13.19 20.32
CA LEU A 170 3.45 14.08 19.66
C LEU A 170 2.83 15.07 20.66
N PRO A 171 2.28 16.20 20.17
CA PRO A 171 1.47 17.10 20.98
C PRO A 171 0.33 16.36 21.71
N GLU A 172 -0.09 16.88 22.87
CA GLU A 172 -1.10 16.20 23.71
C GLU A 172 -2.41 15.95 22.95
N GLU A 173 -2.86 16.90 22.15
CA GLU A 173 -4.09 16.78 21.35
C GLU A 173 -4.03 15.59 20.38
N GLU A 174 -2.88 15.37 19.75
CA GLU A 174 -2.66 14.20 18.89
C GLU A 174 -2.71 12.91 19.66
N GLN A 175 -2.12 12.89 20.85
CA GLN A 175 -2.14 11.70 21.68
C GLN A 175 -3.57 11.35 22.12
N TYR A 176 -4.38 12.34 22.50
CA TYR A 176 -5.80 12.12 22.81
C TYR A 176 -6.59 11.61 21.59
N TYR A 177 -6.35 12.18 20.41
CA TYR A 177 -7.00 11.74 19.19
C TYR A 177 -6.64 10.28 18.84
N LEU A 178 -5.35 9.96 18.78
CA LEU A 178 -4.86 8.60 18.52
C LEU A 178 -5.43 7.62 19.54
N ARG A 179 -5.48 8.00 20.82
CA ARG A 179 -6.04 7.18 21.89
C ARG A 179 -7.52 6.81 21.65
N SER A 180 -8.29 7.69 21.03
CA SER A 180 -9.70 7.44 20.67
C SER A 180 -9.87 6.37 19.59
N LYS A 181 -8.86 6.19 18.72
CA LYS A 181 -8.83 5.21 17.62
C LYS A 181 -7.99 3.96 17.94
N ASN A 182 -7.37 3.91 19.11
CA ASN A 182 -6.51 2.82 19.53
C ASN A 182 -7.30 1.53 19.83
N ILE A 183 -6.90 0.45 19.17
CA ILE A 183 -7.50 -0.88 19.24
C ILE A 183 -6.50 -1.90 19.76
N SER A 184 -6.99 -3.10 20.10
CA SER A 184 -6.12 -4.20 20.50
C SER A 184 -5.28 -4.71 19.33
N SER A 185 -4.03 -5.06 19.63
CA SER A 185 -3.13 -5.76 18.71
C SER A 185 -3.78 -7.06 18.21
N ASP A 186 -3.63 -7.32 16.91
CA ASP A 186 -3.81 -8.66 16.31
C ASP A 186 -2.49 -9.42 16.13
N HIS A 187 -1.39 -8.87 16.66
CA HIS A 187 -0.06 -9.46 16.60
C HIS A 187 0.51 -9.59 15.16
N ASP A 188 -0.06 -8.85 14.20
CA ASP A 188 0.38 -8.83 12.81
C ASP A 188 0.92 -7.44 12.44
N VAL A 189 2.24 -7.35 12.29
CA VAL A 189 2.91 -6.12 11.81
C VAL A 189 3.38 -6.22 10.36
N GLY A 190 3.07 -7.33 9.67
CA GLY A 190 3.49 -7.59 8.31
C GLY A 190 3.02 -6.48 7.35
N SER A 191 3.98 -5.71 6.85
CA SER A 191 3.77 -4.55 5.99
C SER A 191 5.11 -4.05 5.45
N GLU A 192 5.09 -3.26 4.38
CA GLU A 192 6.28 -2.58 3.86
C GLU A 192 6.86 -1.59 4.89
N PHE A 193 6.04 -1.12 5.83
CA PHE A 193 6.47 -0.28 6.94
C PHE A 193 7.46 -1.01 7.85
N TYR A 194 7.10 -2.23 8.29
CA TYR A 194 8.01 -3.04 9.10
C TYR A 194 9.29 -3.39 8.32
N GLU A 195 9.16 -3.75 7.04
CA GLU A 195 10.31 -4.15 6.22
C GLU A 195 11.27 -2.99 5.94
N GLY A 196 10.73 -1.82 5.62
CA GLY A 196 11.51 -0.61 5.38
C GLY A 196 12.30 -0.17 6.61
N GLN A 197 11.76 -0.40 7.81
CA GLN A 197 12.42 0.04 9.05
C GLN A 197 13.35 -0.99 9.68
N PHE A 198 13.07 -2.30 9.54
CA PHE A 198 13.86 -3.34 10.21
C PHE A 198 14.57 -4.31 9.28
N GLU A 199 14.02 -4.58 8.09
CA GLU A 199 14.61 -5.55 7.16
C GLU A 199 15.48 -4.88 6.08
N GLY A 200 15.54 -3.55 6.05
CA GLY A 200 16.33 -2.79 5.09
C GLY A 200 15.86 -2.99 3.64
N VAL A 201 14.59 -3.35 3.47
CA VAL A 201 13.96 -3.54 2.15
C VAL A 201 13.46 -2.19 1.69
N TRP A 202 13.99 -1.71 0.57
CA TRP A 202 13.45 -0.52 -0.08
C TRP A 202 12.04 -0.84 -0.55
N ALA A 203 11.06 -0.13 -0.02
CA ALA A 203 9.69 -0.27 -0.48
C ALA A 203 9.58 0.30 -1.90
N GLU A 204 8.81 -0.38 -2.74
CA GLU A 204 8.47 0.17 -4.05
C GLU A 204 7.61 1.43 -3.87
N PRO A 205 7.74 2.43 -4.75
CA PRO A 205 6.84 3.57 -4.71
C PRO A 205 5.40 3.09 -4.82
N SER A 206 4.47 3.74 -4.11
CA SER A 206 3.05 3.45 -4.25
C SER A 206 2.62 3.52 -5.72
N LYS A 207 1.63 2.73 -6.11
CA LYS A 207 1.21 2.60 -7.52
C LYS A 207 0.88 3.96 -8.15
N LEU A 208 0.27 4.87 -7.39
CA LEU A 208 0.03 6.25 -7.84
C LEU A 208 1.31 7.05 -8.05
N ASN A 209 2.29 6.93 -7.15
CA ASN A 209 3.60 7.55 -7.33
C ASN A 209 4.33 6.98 -8.56
N GLN A 210 4.18 5.68 -8.84
CA GLN A 210 4.70 5.06 -10.07
C GLN A 210 4.04 5.66 -11.31
N VAL A 211 2.70 5.76 -11.36
CA VAL A 211 1.97 6.39 -12.48
C VAL A 211 2.46 7.82 -12.71
N ASN A 212 2.60 8.61 -11.64
CA ASN A 212 3.07 9.99 -11.73
C ASN A 212 4.50 10.09 -12.28
N SER A 213 5.38 9.17 -11.84
CA SER A 213 6.77 9.10 -12.30
C SER A 213 6.84 8.71 -13.77
N LEU A 214 6.11 7.67 -14.17
CA LEU A 214 6.01 7.21 -15.55
C LEU A 214 5.44 8.27 -16.48
N ARG A 215 4.42 9.03 -16.06
CA ARG A 215 3.90 10.17 -16.81
C ARG A 215 4.98 11.23 -17.06
N LYS A 216 5.77 11.57 -16.04
CA LYS A 216 6.88 12.53 -16.16
C LYS A 216 7.96 12.02 -17.12
N VAL A 217 8.35 10.75 -17.01
CA VAL A 217 9.30 10.10 -17.92
C VAL A 217 8.79 10.12 -19.36
N LEU A 218 7.55 9.70 -19.61
CA LEU A 218 6.96 9.73 -20.94
C LEU A 218 6.97 11.14 -21.55
N SER A 219 6.58 12.15 -20.76
CA SER A 219 6.59 13.55 -21.21
C SER A 219 7.99 13.99 -21.62
N GLN A 220 9.00 13.70 -20.80
CA GLN A 220 10.40 14.04 -21.07
C GLN A 220 10.92 13.34 -22.34
N LEU A 221 10.63 12.05 -22.51
CA LEU A 221 11.04 11.30 -23.70
C LEU A 221 10.40 11.85 -24.98
N ILE A 222 9.10 12.18 -24.94
CA ILE A 222 8.43 12.76 -26.12
C ILE A 222 9.02 14.13 -26.48
N ILE A 223 9.35 14.96 -25.48
CA ILE A 223 10.04 16.23 -25.73
C ILE A 223 11.40 15.99 -26.37
N GLN A 224 12.16 15.02 -25.87
CA GLN A 224 13.51 14.70 -26.38
C GLN A 224 13.47 14.13 -27.80
N VAL A 225 12.55 13.21 -28.09
CA VAL A 225 12.48 12.48 -29.37
C VAL A 225 11.72 13.27 -30.44
N TYR A 226 10.63 13.95 -30.06
CA TYR A 226 9.68 14.57 -30.99
C TYR A 226 9.54 16.09 -30.84
N GLY A 227 10.16 16.69 -29.81
CA GLY A 227 10.24 18.16 -29.70
C GLY A 227 8.94 18.86 -29.30
N PHE A 228 7.94 18.16 -28.76
CA PHE A 228 6.70 18.78 -28.27
C PHE A 228 6.29 18.25 -26.89
N ASN A 229 5.51 19.05 -26.15
CA ASN A 229 4.96 18.64 -24.86
C ASN A 229 3.70 17.80 -25.05
N LEU A 230 3.71 16.53 -24.61
CA LEU A 230 2.54 15.65 -24.66
C LEU A 230 1.41 16.16 -23.75
N PHE A 231 1.76 16.69 -22.59
CA PHE A 231 0.83 17.24 -21.61
C PHE A 231 0.91 18.77 -21.54
N MET A 232 -0.11 19.38 -20.96
CA MET A 232 -0.22 20.82 -20.69
C MET A 232 -0.80 21.05 -19.29
N LEU A 233 -0.81 22.32 -18.85
CA LEU A 233 -1.29 22.73 -17.52
C LEU A 233 -0.44 22.10 -16.40
N ASP A 234 0.89 22.17 -16.52
CA ASP A 234 1.80 21.46 -15.61
C ASP A 234 1.65 21.93 -14.16
N GLU A 235 1.40 23.22 -13.92
CA GLU A 235 1.19 23.75 -12.56
C GLU A 235 -0.14 23.24 -11.96
N GLU A 236 -1.24 23.33 -12.71
CA GLU A 236 -2.56 22.86 -12.26
C GLU A 236 -2.60 21.34 -12.10
N ALA A 237 -1.99 20.60 -13.02
CA ALA A 237 -1.87 19.15 -12.95
C ALA A 237 -1.02 18.73 -11.74
N GLU A 238 0.05 19.47 -11.41
CA GLU A 238 0.87 19.19 -10.23
C GLU A 238 0.09 19.47 -8.92
N ILE A 239 -0.75 20.50 -8.88
CA ILE A 239 -1.66 20.74 -7.73
C ILE A 239 -2.62 19.57 -7.53
N ILE A 240 -3.24 19.07 -8.61
CA ILE A 240 -4.13 17.90 -8.54
C ILE A 240 -3.32 16.65 -8.15
N THR A 241 -2.14 16.46 -8.73
CA THR A 241 -1.27 15.31 -8.44
C THR A 241 -0.90 15.23 -6.95
N ARG A 242 -0.67 16.36 -6.29
CA ARG A 242 -0.34 16.42 -4.85
C ARG A 242 -1.48 16.01 -3.93
N ARG A 243 -2.75 16.12 -4.36
CA ARG A 243 -3.91 15.70 -3.56
C ARG A 243 -4.40 14.29 -3.89
N ILE A 244 -3.99 13.73 -5.03
CA ILE A 244 -4.31 12.35 -5.38
C ILE A 244 -3.64 11.43 -4.35
N SER A 245 -4.46 10.69 -3.64
CA SER A 245 -4.03 9.68 -2.67
C SER A 245 -4.79 8.39 -2.94
N LYS A 246 -4.21 7.26 -2.53
CA LYS A 246 -4.92 5.98 -2.55
C LYS A 246 -6.14 6.09 -1.62
N PRO A 247 -7.35 5.71 -2.07
CA PRO A 247 -8.51 5.63 -1.19
C PRO A 247 -8.20 4.77 0.03
N ILE A 248 -8.58 5.26 1.20
CA ILE A 248 -8.46 4.47 2.44
C ILE A 248 -9.71 3.62 2.61
N TYR A 249 -10.87 4.22 2.35
CA TYR A 249 -12.12 3.49 2.24
C TYR A 249 -12.51 3.45 0.76
N PHE A 250 -12.56 2.25 0.19
CA PHE A 250 -12.97 2.04 -1.19
C PHE A 250 -14.49 2.22 -1.39
N THR A 251 -15.06 3.30 -0.85
CA THR A 251 -16.43 3.73 -1.11
C THR A 251 -16.54 4.32 -2.51
N ASP A 252 -17.75 4.29 -3.07
CA ASP A 252 -18.05 4.89 -4.37
C ASP A 252 -17.60 6.36 -4.46
N LYS A 253 -17.69 7.10 -3.35
CA LYS A 253 -17.30 8.50 -3.29
C LYS A 253 -15.78 8.67 -3.37
N GLU A 254 -15.03 8.07 -2.45
CA GLU A 254 -13.56 8.23 -2.42
C GLU A 254 -12.90 7.72 -3.71
N VAL A 255 -13.40 6.60 -4.22
CA VAL A 255 -12.92 6.00 -5.47
C VAL A 255 -13.32 6.86 -6.67
N GLY A 256 -14.53 7.40 -6.69
CA GLY A 256 -15.00 8.33 -7.71
C GLY A 256 -14.17 9.61 -7.77
N ASP A 257 -13.95 10.25 -6.62
CA ASP A 257 -13.12 11.46 -6.50
C ASP A 257 -11.68 11.18 -6.98
N THR A 258 -11.13 10.02 -6.62
CA THR A 258 -9.80 9.59 -7.07
C THR A 258 -9.73 9.37 -8.58
N PHE A 259 -10.69 8.66 -9.18
CA PHE A 259 -10.72 8.44 -10.63
C PHE A 259 -10.91 9.74 -11.41
N GLU A 260 -11.72 10.66 -10.91
CA GLU A 260 -11.90 11.99 -11.48
C GLU A 260 -10.57 12.76 -11.52
N ASP A 261 -9.83 12.77 -10.42
CA ASP A 261 -8.54 13.47 -10.35
C ASP A 261 -7.46 12.81 -11.23
N ILE A 262 -7.37 11.47 -11.22
CA ILE A 262 -6.48 10.75 -12.15
C ILE A 262 -6.84 11.07 -13.60
N ASN A 263 -8.13 11.09 -13.95
CA ASN A 263 -8.56 11.41 -15.32
C ASN A 263 -8.16 12.84 -15.73
N LYS A 264 -8.26 13.82 -14.83
CA LYS A 264 -7.77 15.18 -15.10
C LYS A 264 -6.28 15.19 -15.44
N VAL A 265 -5.49 14.49 -14.63
CA VAL A 265 -4.02 14.46 -14.78
C VAL A 265 -3.57 13.65 -16.00
N LEU A 266 -4.23 12.54 -16.33
CA LEU A 266 -3.77 11.63 -17.40
C LEU A 266 -4.42 11.91 -18.77
N VAL A 267 -5.69 12.34 -18.78
CA VAL A 267 -6.49 12.46 -20.01
C VAL A 267 -6.77 13.91 -20.36
N GLU A 268 -7.27 14.71 -19.41
CA GLU A 268 -7.65 16.10 -19.69
C GLU A 268 -6.44 17.01 -19.90
N SER A 269 -5.31 16.68 -19.27
CA SER A 269 -4.04 17.40 -19.45
C SER A 269 -3.36 17.13 -20.80
N LEU A 270 -3.89 16.26 -21.68
CA LEU A 270 -3.30 16.01 -23.00
C LEU A 270 -3.29 17.30 -23.85
N ASN A 271 -2.13 17.64 -24.40
CA ASN A 271 -1.93 18.84 -25.20
C ASN A 271 -2.51 18.68 -26.61
N VAL A 272 -3.83 18.83 -26.73
CA VAL A 272 -4.54 18.67 -28.02
C VAL A 272 -3.97 19.56 -29.11
N LYS A 273 -3.58 20.80 -28.79
CA LYS A 273 -3.00 21.73 -29.78
C LYS A 273 -1.62 21.25 -30.23
N GLY A 274 -0.74 20.93 -29.28
CA GLY A 274 0.62 20.46 -29.57
C GLY A 274 0.62 19.18 -30.40
N ILE A 275 -0.17 18.18 -30.00
CA ILE A 275 -0.27 16.90 -30.73
C ILE A 275 -0.79 17.11 -32.16
N LYS A 276 -1.84 17.94 -32.36
CA LYS A 276 -2.35 18.23 -33.71
C LYS A 276 -1.31 18.92 -34.59
N THR A 277 -0.63 19.94 -34.05
CA THR A 277 0.43 20.65 -34.79
C THR A 277 1.51 19.67 -35.22
N PHE A 278 1.99 18.84 -34.30
CA PHE A 278 3.02 17.84 -34.59
C PHE A 278 2.60 16.84 -35.68
N ILE A 279 1.39 16.26 -35.59
CA ILE A 279 0.89 15.32 -36.60
C ILE A 279 0.82 15.99 -37.99
N ILE A 280 0.32 17.22 -38.08
CA ILE A 280 0.18 17.94 -39.36
C ILE A 280 1.54 18.24 -40.00
N GLU A 281 2.54 18.57 -39.17
CA GLU A 281 3.89 18.90 -39.64
C GLU A 281 4.71 17.67 -40.05
N ASN A 282 4.38 16.49 -39.52
CA ASN A 282 5.22 15.29 -39.64
C ASN A 282 4.51 14.07 -40.22
N SER A 283 3.29 14.21 -40.77
CA SER A 283 2.55 13.13 -41.42
C SER A 283 1.78 13.64 -42.66
N ASN A 284 1.13 12.73 -43.38
CA ASN A 284 0.28 13.08 -44.53
C ASN A 284 -1.13 13.56 -44.12
N LEU A 285 -1.43 13.62 -42.82
CA LEU A 285 -2.75 14.03 -42.32
C LEU A 285 -2.85 15.56 -42.23
N GLY A 286 -3.97 16.10 -42.70
CA GLY A 286 -4.25 17.53 -42.67
C GLY A 286 -5.17 17.97 -41.53
N LYS A 287 -5.41 19.28 -41.45
CA LYS A 287 -6.33 19.88 -40.44
C LYS A 287 -7.74 19.28 -40.48
N LYS A 288 -8.24 18.89 -41.67
CA LYS A 288 -9.57 18.32 -41.84
C LYS A 288 -9.68 16.92 -41.22
N ASP A 289 -8.63 16.11 -41.35
CA ASP A 289 -8.59 14.74 -40.82
C ASP A 289 -8.59 14.71 -39.29
N LEU A 290 -8.02 15.75 -38.67
CA LEU A 290 -7.89 15.86 -37.21
C LEU A 290 -8.97 16.72 -36.54
N ALA A 291 -9.93 17.28 -37.29
CA ALA A 291 -10.87 18.29 -36.76
C ALA A 291 -11.62 17.81 -35.51
N GLU A 292 -12.18 16.61 -35.58
CA GLU A 292 -13.00 16.00 -34.53
C GLU A 292 -12.21 15.21 -33.47
N LEU A 293 -10.90 14.98 -33.69
CA LEU A 293 -10.08 14.21 -32.76
C LEU A 293 -9.63 15.07 -31.57
N ARG A 294 -9.85 14.55 -30.36
CA ARG A 294 -9.44 15.15 -29.08
C ARG A 294 -9.09 14.07 -28.06
N GLY A 295 -8.36 14.45 -27.01
CA GLY A 295 -8.00 13.57 -25.88
C GLY A 295 -7.40 12.24 -26.33
N MET A 296 -7.91 11.14 -25.77
CA MET A 296 -7.44 9.78 -26.06
C MET A 296 -7.52 9.39 -27.54
N LYS A 297 -8.55 9.84 -28.29
CA LYS A 297 -8.66 9.52 -29.73
C LYS A 297 -7.56 10.18 -30.55
N LEU A 298 -7.15 11.38 -30.16
CA LEU A 298 -6.03 12.08 -30.80
C LEU A 298 -4.69 11.42 -30.41
N PHE A 299 -4.53 11.02 -29.15
CA PHE A 299 -3.34 10.30 -28.70
C PHE A 299 -3.20 8.94 -29.40
N ARG A 300 -4.30 8.19 -29.57
CA ARG A 300 -4.37 6.98 -30.40
C ARG A 300 -3.83 7.21 -31.81
N CYS A 301 -4.30 8.28 -32.47
CA CYS A 301 -3.84 8.64 -33.81
C CYS A 301 -2.32 8.88 -33.83
N TRP A 302 -1.80 9.62 -32.85
CA TRP A 302 -0.37 9.88 -32.73
C TRP A 302 0.44 8.58 -32.55
N LEU A 303 0.02 7.68 -31.66
CA LEU A 303 0.71 6.39 -31.44
C LEU A 303 0.78 5.54 -32.70
N ILE A 304 -0.32 5.46 -33.47
CA ILE A 304 -0.35 4.70 -34.73
C ILE A 304 0.61 5.31 -35.76
N GLN A 305 0.58 6.64 -35.92
CA GLN A 305 1.37 7.33 -36.94
C GLN A 305 2.88 7.30 -36.64
N PHE A 306 3.27 7.47 -35.37
CA PHE A 306 4.67 7.74 -35.00
C PHE A 306 5.37 6.61 -34.27
N LEU A 307 4.65 5.66 -33.65
CA LEU A 307 5.23 4.43 -33.12
C LEU A 307 5.03 3.22 -34.04
N GLN A 308 4.35 3.41 -35.18
CA GLN A 308 4.07 2.36 -36.18
C GLN A 308 3.41 1.11 -35.60
N LEU A 309 2.66 1.28 -34.52
CA LEU A 309 1.91 0.21 -33.87
C LEU A 309 0.62 -0.08 -34.64
N SER A 310 0.21 -1.35 -34.65
CA SER A 310 -1.08 -1.73 -35.25
C SER A 310 -2.25 -1.12 -34.46
N GLU A 311 -3.38 -0.88 -35.13
CA GLU A 311 -4.58 -0.34 -34.47
C GLU A 311 -5.02 -1.19 -33.27
N ASP A 312 -5.04 -2.52 -33.42
CA ASP A 312 -5.39 -3.46 -32.34
C ASP A 312 -4.44 -3.34 -31.15
N THR A 313 -3.13 -3.19 -31.41
CA THR A 313 -2.13 -2.98 -30.36
C THR A 313 -2.38 -1.69 -29.60
N VAL A 314 -2.62 -0.58 -30.31
CA VAL A 314 -2.86 0.72 -29.68
C VAL A 314 -4.19 0.74 -28.91
N ASP A 315 -5.23 0.07 -29.42
CA ASP A 315 -6.52 -0.03 -28.73
C ASP A 315 -6.40 -0.80 -27.41
N LYS A 316 -5.63 -1.89 -27.39
CA LYS A 316 -5.32 -2.62 -26.15
C LYS A 316 -4.49 -1.78 -25.19
N LEU A 317 -3.52 -1.04 -25.74
CA LEU A 317 -2.63 -0.19 -24.96
C LEU A 317 -3.38 0.96 -24.26
N LEU A 318 -4.28 1.65 -24.98
CA LEU A 318 -5.04 2.78 -24.45
C LEU A 318 -6.32 2.38 -23.70
N LEU A 319 -6.71 1.11 -23.74
CA LEU A 319 -7.86 0.57 -23.00
C LEU A 319 -7.95 1.08 -21.55
N PRO A 320 -6.86 1.15 -20.77
CA PRO A 320 -6.91 1.63 -19.38
C PRO A 320 -7.43 3.07 -19.28
N LEU A 321 -7.03 3.98 -20.18
CA LEU A 321 -7.51 5.36 -20.14
C LEU A 321 -8.99 5.47 -20.52
N PHE A 322 -9.46 4.65 -21.47
CA PHE A 322 -10.88 4.60 -21.81
C PHE A 322 -11.72 4.06 -20.65
N VAL A 323 -11.23 3.03 -19.97
CA VAL A 323 -11.86 2.46 -18.78
C VAL A 323 -11.86 3.49 -17.63
N LEU A 324 -10.77 4.21 -17.40
CA LEU A 324 -10.68 5.28 -16.40
C LEU A 324 -11.78 6.35 -16.63
N ASN A 325 -11.97 6.79 -17.86
CA ASN A 325 -13.04 7.75 -18.18
C ASN A 325 -14.44 7.16 -17.98
N ASP A 326 -14.64 5.86 -18.23
CA ASP A 326 -15.92 5.19 -17.93
C ASP A 326 -16.17 5.06 -16.43
N LEU A 327 -15.15 4.70 -15.63
CA LEU A 327 -15.22 4.64 -14.17
C LEU A 327 -15.57 6.00 -13.57
N ARG A 328 -14.94 7.07 -14.06
CA ARG A 328 -15.30 8.45 -13.71
C ARG A 328 -16.79 8.75 -14.00
N ILE A 329 -17.33 8.25 -15.10
CA ILE A 329 -18.77 8.41 -15.40
C ILE A 329 -19.62 7.62 -14.41
N VAL A 330 -19.26 6.36 -14.14
CA VAL A 330 -19.98 5.48 -13.21
C VAL A 330 -20.11 6.10 -11.82
N TYR A 331 -19.02 6.65 -11.28
CA TYR A 331 -18.97 7.10 -9.89
C TYR A 331 -19.27 8.59 -9.71
N ALA A 332 -18.90 9.45 -10.66
CA ALA A 332 -19.03 10.91 -10.49
C ALA A 332 -20.25 11.52 -11.18
N HIS A 333 -20.94 10.79 -12.08
CA HIS A 333 -22.07 11.33 -12.84
C HIS A 333 -23.39 10.67 -12.48
N LEU A 334 -24.46 11.48 -12.46
CA LEU A 334 -25.82 10.98 -12.27
C LEU A 334 -26.26 10.20 -13.52
N THR A 335 -26.38 8.89 -13.38
CA THR A 335 -26.85 7.96 -14.41
C THR A 335 -27.91 7.01 -13.84
N SER A 336 -28.66 6.32 -14.71
CA SER A 336 -29.60 5.29 -14.23
C SER A 336 -28.85 4.11 -13.63
N VAL A 337 -29.46 3.42 -12.67
CA VAL A 337 -28.87 2.21 -12.05
C VAL A 337 -28.54 1.16 -13.11
N GLU A 338 -29.43 0.93 -14.07
CA GLU A 338 -29.20 0.00 -15.19
C GLU A 338 -27.98 0.39 -16.02
N SER A 339 -27.88 1.66 -16.43
CA SER A 339 -26.74 2.15 -17.22
C SER A 339 -25.42 2.08 -16.45
N ARG A 340 -25.46 2.36 -15.14
CA ARG A 340 -24.30 2.23 -14.24
C ARG A 340 -23.84 0.78 -14.16
N GLU A 341 -24.75 -0.17 -13.96
CA GLU A 341 -24.44 -1.60 -13.87
C GLU A 341 -23.93 -2.19 -15.19
N GLU A 342 -24.52 -1.82 -16.32
CA GLU A 342 -24.03 -2.21 -17.64
C GLU A 342 -22.61 -1.71 -17.88
N LYS A 343 -22.35 -0.44 -17.51
CA LYS A 343 -21.02 0.16 -17.67
C LYS A 343 -19.99 -0.47 -16.74
N LEU A 344 -20.35 -0.75 -15.48
CA LEU A 344 -19.49 -1.48 -14.53
C LEU A 344 -19.15 -2.88 -15.02
N SER A 345 -20.14 -3.62 -15.53
CA SER A 345 -19.93 -4.95 -16.08
C SER A 345 -18.98 -4.93 -17.28
N SER A 346 -19.17 -3.95 -18.17
CA SER A 346 -18.27 -3.70 -19.31
C SER A 346 -16.85 -3.27 -18.87
N VAL A 347 -16.72 -2.45 -17.83
CA VAL A 347 -15.43 -2.09 -17.24
C VAL A 347 -14.73 -3.34 -16.73
N CYS A 348 -15.37 -4.13 -15.86
CA CYS A 348 -14.79 -5.33 -15.26
C CYS A 348 -14.30 -6.30 -16.35
N LYS A 349 -15.14 -6.57 -17.36
CA LYS A 349 -14.76 -7.38 -18.51
C LYS A 349 -13.50 -6.88 -19.21
N ARG A 350 -13.43 -5.59 -19.52
CA ARG A 350 -12.31 -4.98 -20.25
C ARG A 350 -11.01 -5.00 -19.45
N ILE A 351 -11.09 -4.94 -18.12
CA ILE A 351 -9.92 -5.07 -17.25
C ILE A 351 -9.62 -6.53 -16.84
N GLY A 352 -10.37 -7.52 -17.36
CA GLY A 352 -10.12 -8.93 -17.10
C GLY A 352 -10.61 -9.42 -15.74
N LEU A 353 -11.55 -8.70 -15.12
CA LEU A 353 -12.29 -9.12 -13.94
C LEU A 353 -13.59 -9.83 -14.30
N ASP A 354 -14.16 -10.53 -13.32
CA ASP A 354 -15.52 -11.04 -13.40
C ASP A 354 -16.51 -9.88 -13.62
N GLU A 355 -17.44 -10.02 -14.56
CA GLU A 355 -18.41 -8.97 -14.92
C GLU A 355 -19.30 -8.55 -13.73
N GLN A 356 -19.44 -9.41 -12.72
CA GLN A 356 -20.19 -9.17 -11.49
C GLN A 356 -19.33 -8.60 -10.35
N CYS A 357 -18.04 -8.35 -10.55
CA CYS A 357 -17.18 -7.74 -9.54
C CYS A 357 -17.68 -6.33 -9.16
N ARG A 358 -17.91 -6.09 -7.87
CA ARG A 358 -18.32 -4.79 -7.31
C ARG A 358 -17.42 -4.36 -6.14
N GLU A 359 -16.28 -5.03 -5.99
CA GLU A 359 -15.28 -4.70 -4.99
C GLU A 359 -14.41 -3.57 -5.53
N ASN A 360 -14.69 -2.35 -5.07
CA ASN A 360 -14.03 -1.14 -5.54
C ASN A 360 -12.51 -1.18 -5.35
N GLU A 361 -12.01 -1.83 -4.29
CA GLU A 361 -10.57 -2.02 -4.04
C GLU A 361 -9.92 -2.84 -5.16
N VAL A 362 -10.51 -4.00 -5.48
CA VAL A 362 -10.04 -4.89 -6.55
C VAL A 362 -10.07 -4.19 -7.91
N ILE A 363 -11.16 -3.47 -8.20
CA ILE A 363 -11.29 -2.71 -9.46
C ILE A 363 -10.23 -1.61 -9.53
N TYR A 364 -10.03 -0.85 -8.46
CA TYR A 364 -9.04 0.21 -8.38
C TYR A 364 -7.64 -0.33 -8.61
N ASP A 365 -7.23 -1.36 -7.87
CA ASP A 365 -5.86 -1.89 -7.94
C ASP A 365 -5.51 -2.38 -9.34
N ILE A 366 -6.39 -3.17 -9.96
CA ILE A 366 -6.18 -3.67 -11.33
C ILE A 366 -6.17 -2.53 -12.36
N MET A 367 -7.01 -1.52 -12.14
CA MET A 367 -7.04 -0.35 -13.01
C MET A 367 -5.71 0.41 -12.96
N ILE A 368 -5.17 0.69 -11.77
CA ILE A 368 -3.88 1.37 -11.65
C ILE A 368 -2.74 0.52 -12.24
N ASP A 369 -2.71 -0.80 -12.00
CA ASP A 369 -1.71 -1.70 -12.57
C ASP A 369 -1.71 -1.67 -14.11
N LYS A 370 -2.89 -1.59 -14.71
CA LYS A 370 -3.02 -1.46 -16.17
C LYS A 370 -2.55 -0.12 -16.70
N ILE A 371 -2.72 0.98 -15.96
CA ILE A 371 -2.16 2.28 -16.34
C ILE A 371 -0.64 2.23 -16.31
N ILE A 372 -0.06 1.64 -15.26
CA ILE A 372 1.39 1.45 -15.13
C ILE A 372 1.91 0.68 -16.34
N SER A 373 1.35 -0.51 -16.61
CA SER A 373 1.75 -1.36 -17.73
C SER A 373 1.61 -0.66 -19.10
N MET A 374 0.57 0.16 -19.28
CA MET A 374 0.42 0.99 -20.47
C MET A 374 1.59 1.96 -20.62
N TYR A 375 1.91 2.74 -19.58
CA TYR A 375 3.00 3.70 -19.66
C TYR A 375 4.34 3.03 -19.93
N GLU A 376 4.66 1.95 -19.21
CA GLU A 376 5.89 1.18 -19.42
C GLU A 376 6.02 0.69 -20.86
N THR A 377 4.92 0.19 -21.44
CA THR A 377 4.90 -0.28 -22.83
C THR A 377 5.10 0.86 -23.82
N VAL A 378 4.43 2.00 -23.63
CA VAL A 378 4.61 3.18 -24.51
C VAL A 378 6.06 3.68 -24.43
N ILE A 379 6.62 3.79 -23.21
CA ILE A 379 8.00 4.22 -22.99
C ILE A 379 8.98 3.23 -23.63
N GLY A 380 8.72 1.93 -23.53
CA GLY A 380 9.53 0.89 -24.17
C GLY A 380 9.59 0.98 -25.69
N HIS A 381 8.60 1.61 -26.33
CA HIS A 381 8.61 1.89 -27.77
C HIS A 381 9.33 3.20 -28.16
N LEU A 382 9.65 4.05 -27.18
CA LEU A 382 10.34 5.33 -27.38
C LEU A 382 11.85 5.24 -27.19
N ASN A 383 12.31 4.25 -26.42
CA ASN A 383 13.71 3.88 -26.27
C ASN A 383 14.16 2.97 -27.42
#